data_AF-A0A2K3TLW5-F1
#
_entry.id   AF-A0A2K3TLW5-F1
#
_cell.length_a   1.000
_cell.length_b   1.000
_cell.length_c   1.000
_cell.angle_alpha   90.00
_cell.angle_beta   90.00
_cell.angle_gamma   90.00
#
_symmetry.space_group_name_H-M   'P 1'
#
loop_
_entity.id
_entity.type
_entity.pdbx_description
1 polymer ?
#
loop_
_entity_poly.entity_id
_entity_poly.type
_entity_poly.pdbx_seq_one_letter_code
_entity_poly.pdbx_strand_id
1 'polypeptide(L)'
;MNTEIETLSISTALPGWWAKFKDDDGTEWYSPIAAWALCEVDYFGAGNTCREILPVLTSELGMSPHSPDEGMCECLYLPDKKFVHCGESMVFAWYPVNDSSNSGTLE
;
A
#
# COMPACT_ATOMS: atom_id res chain seq x y z
N MET A 1 -19.59 -4.77 12.82
CA MET A 1 -18.99 -3.55 13.40
C MET A 1 -17.72 -3.35 12.64
N ASN A 2 -17.56 -2.20 12.00
CA ASN A 2 -16.40 -1.93 11.16
C ASN A 2 -15.41 -1.08 11.96
N THR A 3 -14.15 -1.14 11.60
CA THR A 3 -13.14 -0.23 12.11
C THR A 3 -13.46 1.19 11.66
N GLU A 4 -13.50 2.15 12.58
CA GLU A 4 -13.66 3.57 12.27
C GLU A 4 -12.30 4.26 12.29
N ILE A 5 -12.02 5.08 11.27
CA ILE A 5 -10.75 5.76 11.09
C ILE A 5 -11.00 7.26 10.96
N GLU A 6 -10.51 8.04 11.92
CA GLU A 6 -10.47 9.50 11.85
C GLU A 6 -9.05 9.96 11.51
N THR A 7 -8.90 10.71 10.41
CA THR A 7 -7.60 11.25 10.01
C THR A 7 -7.31 12.55 10.75
N LEU A 8 -6.22 12.58 11.53
CA LEU A 8 -5.79 13.76 12.27
C LEU A 8 -4.85 14.64 11.44
N SER A 9 -3.93 14.03 10.70
CA SER A 9 -2.99 14.76 9.83
C SER A 9 -2.43 13.87 8.72
N ILE A 10 -1.97 14.49 7.64
CA ILE A 10 -1.36 13.79 6.50
C ILE A 10 0.01 14.40 6.22
N SER A 11 1.00 13.54 5.99
CA SER A 11 2.37 13.90 5.62
C SER A 11 2.76 13.18 4.33
N THR A 12 3.36 13.90 3.36
CA THR A 12 3.79 13.28 2.09
C THR A 12 4.80 12.16 2.32
N ALA A 13 4.64 11.04 1.62
CA ALA A 13 5.64 9.99 1.63
C ALA A 13 6.79 10.36 0.68
N LEU A 14 8.00 9.91 1.00
CA LEU A 14 9.10 9.98 0.04
C LEU A 14 8.81 9.02 -1.13
N PRO A 15 9.17 9.37 -2.38
CA PRO A 15 9.12 8.42 -3.48
C PRO A 15 9.90 7.14 -3.15
N GLY A 16 9.34 5.98 -3.51
CA GLY A 16 9.94 4.68 -3.22
C GLY A 16 9.29 3.92 -2.06
N TRP A 17 8.29 4.47 -1.38
CA TRP A 17 7.46 3.72 -0.44
C TRP A 17 6.33 2.98 -1.15
N TRP A 18 6.19 1.69 -0.82
CA TRP A 18 5.21 0.78 -1.42
C TRP A 18 4.51 -0.03 -0.32
N ALA A 19 3.20 -0.23 -0.47
CA ALA A 19 2.45 -1.21 0.29
C ALA A 19 2.42 -2.51 -0.52
N LYS A 20 2.93 -3.58 0.08
CA LYS A 20 2.91 -4.93 -0.48
C LYS A 20 1.74 -5.71 0.10
N PHE A 21 0.95 -6.29 -0.79
CA PHE A 21 -0.17 -7.16 -0.46
C PHE A 21 0.11 -8.57 -0.95
N LYS A 22 -0.56 -9.52 -0.32
CA LYS A 22 -0.51 -10.93 -0.70
C LYS A 22 -1.91 -11.51 -0.64
N ASP A 23 -2.38 -11.98 -1.79
CA ASP A 23 -3.68 -12.63 -1.92
C ASP A 23 -3.59 -14.08 -1.42
N ASP A 24 -4.75 -14.70 -1.18
CA ASP A 24 -4.85 -16.07 -0.66
C ASP A 24 -4.23 -17.12 -1.59
N ASP A 25 -4.17 -16.85 -2.90
CA ASP A 25 -3.52 -17.71 -3.89
C ASP A 25 -1.99 -17.55 -3.93
N GLY A 26 -1.45 -16.67 -3.10
CA GLY A 26 -0.03 -16.36 -2.99
C GLY A 26 0.47 -15.29 -3.96
N THR A 27 -0.41 -14.74 -4.80
CA THR A 27 -0.07 -13.61 -5.69
C THR A 27 0.31 -12.40 -4.86
N GLU A 28 1.44 -11.78 -5.21
CA GLU A 28 1.91 -10.55 -4.59
C GLU A 28 1.67 -9.37 -5.54
N TRP A 29 1.11 -8.30 -5.00
CA TRP A 29 0.95 -7.03 -5.72
C TRP A 29 1.28 -5.87 -4.80
N TYR A 30 1.55 -4.73 -5.41
CA TYR A 30 2.03 -3.54 -4.72
C TYR A 30 1.15 -2.35 -5.05
N SER A 31 1.04 -1.41 -4.12
CA SER A 31 0.47 -0.08 -4.36
C SER A 31 1.45 0.99 -3.89
N PRO A 32 1.65 2.09 -4.64
CA PRO A 32 2.49 3.19 -4.19
C PRO A 32 1.84 3.85 -2.96
N ILE A 33 2.66 4.18 -1.96
CA ILE A 33 2.22 4.93 -0.78
C ILE A 33 2.39 6.42 -1.11
N ALA A 34 1.29 7.15 -1.24
CA ALA A 34 1.31 8.57 -1.58
C ALA A 34 1.67 9.44 -0.37
N ALA A 35 1.18 9.05 0.80
CA ALA A 35 1.34 9.78 2.05
C ALA A 35 1.23 8.85 3.27
N TRP A 36 1.52 9.41 4.43
CA TRP A 36 1.29 8.81 5.74
C TRP A 36 0.23 9.60 6.46
N ALA A 37 -0.81 8.93 6.94
CA ALA A 37 -1.85 9.55 7.74
C ALA A 37 -1.67 9.16 9.21
N LEU A 38 -1.62 10.15 10.10
CA LEU A 38 -1.81 9.90 11.53
C LEU A 38 -3.32 9.84 11.78
N CYS A 39 -3.80 8.70 12.28
CA CYS A 39 -5.21 8.44 12.49
C CYS A 39 -5.51 8.08 13.95
N GLU A 40 -6.73 8.38 14.38
CA GLU A 40 -7.37 7.70 15.51
C GLU A 40 -8.22 6.55 14.95
N VAL A 41 -8.00 5.34 15.47
CA VAL A 41 -8.60 4.10 14.98
C VAL A 41 -9.40 3.46 16.11
N ASP A 42 -10.72 3.34 15.95
CA ASP A 42 -11.59 2.57 16.85
C ASP A 42 -11.86 1.20 16.25
N TYR A 43 -11.15 0.20 16.76
CA TYR A 43 -11.33 -1.18 16.32
C TYR A 43 -12.69 -1.71 16.77
N PHE A 44 -13.50 -2.07 15.78
CA PHE A 44 -14.82 -2.67 15.96
C PHE A 44 -15.81 -1.82 16.79
N GLY A 45 -15.63 -0.50 16.84
CA GLY A 45 -16.51 0.39 17.60
C GLY A 45 -16.53 0.07 19.10
N ALA A 46 -15.42 -0.47 19.62
CA ALA A 46 -15.30 -0.88 21.01
C ALA A 46 -15.11 0.34 21.95
N GLY A 47 -14.97 1.55 21.40
CA GLY A 47 -14.71 2.78 22.15
C GLY A 47 -13.27 2.89 22.65
N ASN A 48 -12.38 1.99 22.21
CA ASN A 48 -10.96 2.00 22.53
C ASN A 48 -10.19 2.46 21.31
N THR A 49 -10.02 3.76 21.18
CA THR A 49 -9.25 4.36 20.10
C THR A 49 -7.75 4.23 20.36
N CYS A 50 -7.00 3.78 19.36
CA CYS A 50 -5.54 3.89 19.32
C CYS A 50 -5.11 4.94 18.28
N ARG A 51 -3.87 5.41 18.39
CA ARG A 51 -3.26 6.26 17.37
C ARG A 51 -2.33 5.44 16.50
N GLU A 52 -2.53 5.51 15.19
CA GLU A 52 -1.77 4.74 14.21
C GLU A 52 -1.32 5.62 13.05
N ILE A 53 -0.20 5.23 12.44
CA ILE A 53 0.25 5.82 11.19
C ILE A 53 -0.10 4.81 10.09
N LEU A 54 -1.01 5.19 9.21
CA LEU A 54 -1.50 4.35 8.12
C LEU A 54 -0.95 4.84 6.78
N PRO A 55 -0.63 3.93 5.84
CA PRO A 55 -0.28 4.31 4.49
C PRO A 55 -1.51 4.87 3.78
N VAL A 56 -1.37 5.98 3.07
CA VAL A 56 -2.41 6.52 2.19
C VAL A 56 -2.22 5.93 0.80
N LEU A 57 -3.21 5.15 0.37
CA LEU A 57 -3.20 4.42 -0.89
C LEU A 57 -4.23 5.00 -1.85
N THR A 58 -4.02 4.77 -3.15
CA THR A 58 -4.99 5.15 -4.18
C THR A 58 -5.99 4.01 -4.38
N SER A 59 -7.27 4.36 -4.49
CA SER A 59 -8.37 3.47 -4.79
C SER A 59 -9.35 4.14 -5.76
N GLU A 60 -10.43 3.45 -6.10
CA GLU A 60 -11.50 4.01 -6.93
C GLU A 60 -12.19 5.24 -6.32
N LEU A 61 -12.10 5.39 -4.99
CA LEU A 61 -12.68 6.51 -4.23
C LEU A 61 -11.71 7.67 -4.04
N GLY A 62 -10.50 7.60 -4.61
CA GLY A 62 -9.46 8.61 -4.47
C GLY A 62 -8.30 8.12 -3.62
N MET A 63 -7.80 8.94 -2.71
CA MET A 63 -6.70 8.57 -1.81
C MET A 63 -7.17 8.63 -0.36
N SER A 64 -7.02 7.52 0.36
CA SER A 64 -7.45 7.38 1.75
C SER A 64 -6.43 6.57 2.56
N PRO A 65 -6.38 6.74 3.89
CA PRO A 65 -5.66 5.82 4.75
C PRO A 65 -6.17 4.39 4.54
N HIS A 66 -5.25 3.45 4.37
CA HIS A 66 -5.56 2.04 4.21
C HIS A 66 -6.17 1.48 5.49
N SER A 67 -7.36 0.89 5.40
CA SER A 67 -8.01 0.30 6.57
C SER A 67 -7.44 -1.09 6.86
N PRO A 68 -7.16 -1.45 8.12
CA PRO A 68 -6.82 -2.83 8.48
C PRO A 68 -7.88 -3.86 8.07
N ASP A 69 -9.15 -3.42 7.95
CA ASP A 69 -10.27 -4.27 7.50
C ASP A 69 -10.17 -4.61 6.00
N GLU A 70 -9.41 -3.84 5.21
CA GLU A 70 -9.18 -4.03 3.77
C GLU A 70 -8.00 -4.97 3.48
N GLY A 71 -7.46 -5.62 4.50
CA GLY A 71 -6.36 -6.58 4.40
C GLY A 71 -5.04 -6.03 4.94
N MET A 72 -4.17 -6.93 5.36
CA MET A 72 -2.86 -6.56 5.88
C MET A 72 -1.90 -6.22 4.73
N CYS A 73 -1.12 -5.16 4.91
CA CYS A 73 -0.07 -4.79 3.97
C CYS A 73 1.28 -4.62 4.68
N GLU A 74 2.36 -4.96 3.99
CA GLU A 74 3.72 -4.64 4.43
C GLU A 74 4.18 -3.34 3.76
N CYS A 75 4.56 -2.35 4.57
CA CYS A 75 5.11 -1.09 4.07
C CYS A 75 6.62 -1.23 3.84
N LEU A 76 7.06 -1.11 2.59
CA LEU A 76 8.44 -1.33 2.17
C LEU A 76 9.03 -0.07 1.53
N TYR A 77 10.26 0.27 1.90
CA TYR A 77 11.03 1.31 1.23
C TYR A 77 11.92 0.69 0.14
N LEU A 78 11.50 0.83 -1.11
CA LEU A 78 12.12 0.25 -2.31
C LEU A 78 12.42 1.35 -3.34
N PRO A 79 13.35 2.27 -3.05
CA PRO A 79 13.60 3.45 -3.89
C PRO A 79 14.14 3.10 -5.28
N ASP A 80 14.90 2.01 -5.41
CA ASP A 80 15.53 1.60 -6.66
C ASP A 80 14.69 0.61 -7.47
N LYS A 81 13.62 0.07 -6.87
CA LYS A 81 12.81 -0.95 -7.53
C LYS A 81 11.83 -0.30 -8.50
N LYS A 82 11.78 -0.83 -9.71
CA LYS A 82 10.83 -0.39 -10.74
C LYS A 82 9.59 -1.27 -10.71
N PHE A 83 8.45 -0.62 -10.90
CA PHE A 83 7.15 -1.26 -10.94
C PHE A 83 6.39 -0.85 -12.19
N VAL A 84 5.53 -1.74 -12.67
CA VAL A 84 4.60 -1.50 -13.79
C VAL A 84 3.18 -1.70 -13.28
N HIS A 85 2.29 -0.77 -13.66
CA HIS A 85 0.86 -0.88 -13.39
C HIS A 85 0.29 -2.09 -14.15
N CYS A 86 -0.67 -2.80 -13.55
CA CYS A 86 -1.30 -3.99 -14.15
C CYS A 86 -1.97 -3.71 -15.51
N GLY A 87 -2.38 -2.47 -15.76
CA GLY A 87 -2.96 -2.00 -17.02
C GLY A 87 -4.48 -2.16 -17.12
N GLU A 88 -5.10 -2.80 -16.14
CA GLU A 88 -6.55 -2.97 -16.07
C GLU A 88 -7.23 -1.72 -15.51
N SER A 89 -8.45 -1.44 -15.98
CA SER A 89 -9.23 -0.29 -15.51
C SER A 89 -9.74 -0.55 -14.09
N MET A 90 -9.68 0.47 -13.22
CA MET A 90 -10.10 0.39 -11.82
C MET A 90 -9.31 -0.62 -10.96
N VAL A 91 -8.18 -1.10 -11.45
CA VAL A 91 -7.26 -1.96 -10.68
C VAL A 91 -6.07 -1.10 -10.27
N PHE A 92 -5.81 -1.04 -8.97
CA PHE A 92 -4.72 -0.25 -8.37
C PHE A 92 -3.61 -1.20 -7.91
N ALA A 93 -3.11 -2.00 -8.84
CA ALA A 93 -2.07 -2.99 -8.59
C ALA A 93 -0.85 -2.77 -9.48
N TRP A 94 0.32 -2.87 -8.87
CA TRP A 94 1.62 -2.76 -9.50
C TRP A 94 2.44 -4.01 -9.25
N TYR A 95 3.22 -4.40 -10.26
CA TYR A 95 4.09 -5.56 -10.20
C TYR A 95 5.54 -5.14 -10.40
N PRO A 96 6.50 -5.73 -9.67
CA PRO A 96 7.92 -5.44 -9.86
C PRO A 96 8.33 -5.85 -11.28
N VAL A 97 9.12 -5.00 -11.94
CA VAL A 97 9.79 -5.40 -13.17
C VAL A 97 10.79 -6.50 -12.82
N ASN A 98 10.71 -7.64 -13.50
CA ASN A 98 11.74 -8.68 -13.38
C ASN A 98 13.06 -8.13 -13.94
N ASP A 99 14.11 -8.15 -13.12
CA ASP A 99 15.47 -7.71 -13.51
C ASP A 99 16.17 -8.77 -14.41
N SER A 100 15.43 -9.42 -15.30
CA SER A 100 15.99 -10.38 -16.25
C SER A 100 16.52 -9.65 -17.49
N SER A 101 17.60 -8.90 -17.32
CA SER A 101 18.40 -8.36 -18.42
C SER A 101 19.85 -8.11 -18.00
N ASN A 102 20.60 -9.19 -17.76
CA ASN A 102 22.01 -9.37 -18.11
C ASN A 102 22.58 -10.69 -17.53
N SER A 103 22.16 -11.83 -18.07
CA SER A 103 23.06 -12.99 -18.17
C SER A 103 23.54 -13.01 -19.62
N GLY A 104 24.37 -12.02 -19.97
CA GLY A 104 25.04 -11.98 -21.24
C GLY A 104 25.90 -13.23 -21.37
N THR A 105 25.66 -13.97 -22.45
CA THR A 105 26.49 -15.08 -22.92
C THR A 105 27.96 -14.64 -22.91
N LEU A 106 28.77 -15.33 -22.11
CA LEU A 106 30.22 -15.35 -22.33
C LEU A 106 30.46 -16.33 -23.48
N GLU A 107 30.69 -15.80 -24.68
CA GLU A 107 31.51 -16.49 -25.69
C GLU A 107 32.99 -16.23 -25.42
#